data_AF-A0A9D1F804-F1
#
_entry.id   AF-A0A9D1F804-F1
#
_cell.length_a   1.000
_cell.length_b   1.000
_cell.length_c   1.000
_cell.angle_alpha   90.00
_cell.angle_beta   90.00
_cell.angle_gamma   90.00
#
_symmetry.space_group_name_H-M   'P 1'
#
loop_
_entity.id
_entity.type
_entity.pdbx_description
1 polymer ?
#
loop_
_entity_poly.entity_id
_entity_poly.type
_entity_poly.pdbx_seq_one_letter_code
_entity_poly.pdbx_strand_id
1 'polypeptide(L)'
;MNHCLDAMEARLTDLLQTGLDTGGTDAGRAFARLAEECETYGLHTGSALMNRLAGLLDARAHALEKEDGPLLDALFTAERYIALCRERLQETEIQRAWQRDCSQQTEGGTHL
;
A
#
# COMPACT_ATOMS: atom_id res chain seq x y z
N MET A 1 7.30 6.73 -3.30
CA MET A 1 6.95 5.31 -3.13
C MET A 1 6.76 4.93 -1.66
N ASN A 2 7.79 4.97 -0.79
CA ASN A 2 7.62 4.63 0.65
C ASN A 2 6.50 5.43 1.33
N HIS A 3 6.51 6.75 1.18
CA HIS A 3 5.42 7.60 1.71
C HIS A 3 4.02 7.18 1.24
N CYS A 4 3.89 6.71 0.00
CA CYS A 4 2.60 6.26 -0.53
C CYS A 4 2.18 4.92 0.11
N LEU A 5 3.11 4.00 0.29
CA LEU A 5 2.84 2.72 0.97
C LEU A 5 2.47 2.94 2.46
N ASP A 6 3.15 3.88 3.13
CA ASP A 6 2.85 4.25 4.52
C ASP A 6 1.47 4.92 4.63
N ALA A 7 1.11 5.78 3.68
CA ALA A 7 -0.21 6.38 3.61
C ALA A 7 -1.30 5.31 3.38
N MET A 8 -1.05 4.32 2.51
CA MET A 8 -1.96 3.19 2.31
C MET A 8 -2.17 2.40 3.60
N GLU A 9 -1.09 1.97 4.26
CA GLU A 9 -1.19 1.20 5.50
C GLU A 9 -1.91 1.97 6.61
N ALA A 10 -1.59 3.27 6.77
CA ALA A 10 -2.25 4.12 7.75
C ALA A 10 -3.76 4.19 7.50
N ARG A 11 -4.19 4.35 6.24
CA ARG A 11 -5.63 4.39 5.90
C ARG A 11 -6.33 3.06 6.13
N LEU A 12 -5.70 1.92 5.81
CA LEU A 12 -6.27 0.61 6.10
C LEU A 12 -6.42 0.41 7.61
N THR A 13 -5.42 0.81 8.39
CA THR A 13 -5.43 0.74 9.85
C THR A 13 -6.54 1.61 10.45
N ASP A 14 -6.65 2.85 9.98
CA ASP A 14 -7.69 3.78 10.45
C ASP A 14 -9.09 3.24 10.17
N LEU A 15 -9.32 2.62 9.00
CA LEU A 15 -10.61 2.00 8.69
C LEU A 15 -10.93 0.85 9.67
N LEU A 16 -9.95 0.00 9.98
CA LEU A 16 -10.12 -1.11 10.92
C LEU A 16 -10.38 -0.62 12.35
N GLN A 17 -9.73 0.48 12.77
CA GLN A 17 -9.90 1.06 14.10
C GLN A 17 -11.21 1.83 14.27
N THR A 18 -11.66 2.54 13.24
CA THR A 18 -12.92 3.32 13.29
C THR A 18 -14.15 2.44 13.13
N GLY A 19 -14.00 1.28 12.49
CA GLY A 19 -15.06 0.31 12.28
C GLY A 19 -15.78 0.50 10.94
N LEU A 20 -16.16 -0.62 10.32
CA LEU A 20 -16.74 -0.65 8.96
C LEU A 20 -18.14 -0.03 8.85
N ASP A 21 -18.78 0.27 9.99
CA ASP A 21 -20.16 0.75 10.05
C ASP A 21 -20.32 2.25 10.22
N THR A 22 -19.28 2.96 10.66
CA THR A 22 -19.34 4.36 11.09
C THR A 22 -18.53 5.30 10.19
N GLY A 23 -17.59 4.78 9.39
CA GLY A 23 -16.66 5.59 8.58
C GLY A 23 -16.83 5.52 7.06
N GLY A 24 -17.83 4.81 6.53
CA GLY A 24 -17.85 4.36 5.12
C GLY A 24 -17.66 5.44 4.04
N THR A 25 -18.44 6.51 4.07
CA THR A 25 -18.43 7.53 3.01
C THR A 25 -17.20 8.44 3.04
N ASP A 26 -16.75 8.84 4.23
CA ASP A 26 -15.55 9.67 4.40
C ASP A 26 -14.28 8.86 4.12
N ALA A 27 -14.22 7.61 4.60
CA ALA A 27 -13.14 6.69 4.28
C ALA A 27 -13.08 6.38 2.78
N GLY A 28 -14.23 6.16 2.13
CA GLY A 28 -14.31 5.91 0.69
C GLY A 28 -13.67 7.04 -0.14
N ARG A 29 -13.98 8.31 0.19
CA ARG A 29 -13.35 9.46 -0.46
C ARG A 29 -11.84 9.54 -0.18
N ALA A 30 -11.40 9.18 1.02
CA ALA A 30 -9.98 9.15 1.35
C ALA A 30 -9.23 8.08 0.52
N PHE A 31 -9.82 6.90 0.35
CA PHE A 31 -9.24 5.84 -0.51
C PHE A 31 -9.21 6.25 -1.99
N ALA A 32 -10.25 6.92 -2.51
CA ALA A 32 -10.26 7.41 -3.88
C ALA A 32 -9.12 8.42 -4.15
N ARG A 33 -8.90 9.38 -3.23
CA ARG A 33 -7.76 10.32 -3.33
C ARG A 33 -6.42 9.61 -3.27
N LEU A 34 -6.29 8.63 -2.38
CA LEU A 34 -5.06 7.86 -2.26
C LEU A 34 -4.79 7.00 -3.52
N ALA A 35 -5.82 6.60 -4.26
CA ALA A 35 -5.66 5.93 -5.54
C ALA A 35 -4.99 6.84 -6.59
N GLU A 36 -5.39 8.11 -6.66
CA GLU A 36 -4.76 9.11 -7.54
C GLU A 36 -3.29 9.36 -7.17
N GLU A 37 -2.98 9.40 -5.86
CA GLU A 37 -1.61 9.49 -5.37
C GLU A 37 -0.79 8.24 -5.76
N CYS A 38 -1.37 7.04 -5.63
CA CYS A 38 -0.72 5.80 -6.06
C CYS A 38 -0.33 5.85 -7.54
N GLU A 39 -1.22 6.29 -8.43
CA GLU A 39 -0.91 6.47 -9.87
C GLU A 39 0.24 7.43 -10.09
N THR A 40 0.25 8.55 -9.36
CA THR A 40 1.31 9.57 -9.45
C THR A 40 2.69 8.99 -9.07
N TYR A 41 2.73 8.02 -8.16
CA TYR A 41 3.95 7.31 -7.77
C TYR A 41 4.23 6.04 -8.60
N GLY A 42 3.44 5.74 -9.63
CA GLY A 42 3.60 4.55 -10.49
C GLY A 42 3.11 3.24 -9.85
N LEU A 43 2.33 3.31 -8.76
CA LEU A 43 1.78 2.15 -8.06
C LEU A 43 0.40 1.77 -8.63
N HIS A 44 0.34 1.35 -9.90
CA HIS A 44 -0.92 1.03 -10.59
C HIS A 44 -1.76 -0.04 -9.86
N THR A 45 -1.11 -1.10 -9.36
CA THR A 45 -1.80 -2.11 -8.54
C THR A 45 -2.33 -1.53 -7.24
N GLY A 46 -1.56 -0.65 -6.59
CA GLY A 46 -2.00 0.07 -5.39
C GLY A 46 -3.22 0.94 -5.65
N SER A 47 -3.21 1.71 -6.74
CA SER A 47 -4.35 2.52 -7.19
C SER A 47 -5.61 1.69 -7.42
N ALA A 48 -5.50 0.57 -8.14
CA ALA A 48 -6.63 -0.33 -8.38
C ALA A 48 -7.24 -0.86 -7.06
N LEU A 49 -6.38 -1.20 -6.09
CA LEU A 49 -6.82 -1.68 -4.77
C LEU A 49 -7.51 -0.59 -3.96
N MET A 50 -6.97 0.64 -3.95
CA MET A 50 -7.59 1.76 -3.25
C MET A 50 -8.94 2.16 -3.88
N ASN A 51 -9.03 2.16 -5.21
CA ASN A 51 -10.30 2.38 -5.92
C ASN A 51 -11.33 1.29 -5.62
N ARG A 52 -10.91 0.02 -5.53
CA ARG A 52 -11.79 -1.08 -5.13
C ARG A 52 -12.34 -0.88 -3.71
N LEU A 53 -11.50 -0.49 -2.76
CA LEU A 53 -11.94 -0.19 -1.39
C LEU A 53 -12.92 0.98 -1.35
N ALA A 54 -12.63 2.05 -2.09
CA ALA A 54 -13.51 3.21 -2.19
C ALA A 54 -14.89 2.81 -2.72
N GLY A 55 -14.94 2.05 -3.82
CA GLY A 55 -16.20 1.59 -4.41
C GLY A 55 -17.00 0.64 -3.51
N LEU A 56 -16.33 -0.25 -2.77
CA LEU A 56 -16.99 -1.14 -1.82
C LEU A 56 -17.59 -0.37 -0.64
N LEU A 57 -16.89 0.65 -0.12
CA LEU A 57 -17.39 1.49 0.96
C LEU A 57 -18.57 2.36 0.52
N ASP A 58 -18.54 2.88 -0.72
CA ASP A 58 -19.63 3.65 -1.31
C ASP A 58 -20.88 2.76 -1.53
N ALA A 59 -20.71 1.59 -2.13
CA ALA A 59 -21.79 0.62 -2.31
C ALA A 59 -22.40 0.20 -0.96
N ARG A 60 -21.56 -0.03 0.05
CA ARG A 60 -21.98 -0.37 1.42
C ARG A 60 -22.80 0.74 2.08
N ALA A 61 -22.48 2.02 1.82
CA ALA A 61 -23.24 3.14 2.39
C ALA A 61 -24.70 3.17 1.92
N HIS A 62 -25.00 2.57 0.76
CA HIS A 62 -26.33 2.50 0.17
C HIS A 62 -27.03 1.13 0.37
N ALA A 63 -26.37 0.16 1.00
CA ALA A 63 -26.89 -1.18 1.20
C ALA A 63 -27.73 -1.30 2.48
N LEU A 64 -28.86 -2.00 2.39
CA LEU A 64 -29.73 -2.28 3.55
C LEU A 64 -29.17 -3.41 4.43
N GLU A 65 -28.64 -4.46 3.79
CA GLU A 65 -27.89 -5.54 4.42
C GLU A 65 -26.42 -5.36 4.09
N LYS A 66 -25.60 -5.33 5.14
CA LYS A 66 -24.17 -5.04 5.03
C LYS A 66 -23.38 -6.34 5.02
N GLU A 67 -22.84 -6.72 3.88
CA GLU A 67 -21.90 -7.83 3.76
C GLU A 67 -20.45 -7.35 3.95
N ASP A 68 -19.75 -7.93 4.91
CA ASP A 68 -18.37 -7.53 5.24
C ASP A 68 -17.32 -8.26 4.40
N GLY A 69 -17.64 -9.45 3.89
CA GLY A 69 -16.69 -10.34 3.19
C GLY A 69 -15.92 -9.65 2.06
N PRO A 70 -16.59 -9.03 1.07
CA PRO A 70 -15.91 -8.39 -0.05
C PRO A 70 -14.97 -7.24 0.36
N LEU A 71 -15.33 -6.51 1.43
CA LEU A 71 -14.53 -5.41 1.96
C LEU A 71 -13.31 -5.92 2.72
N LEU A 72 -13.48 -6.95 3.56
CA LEU A 72 -12.38 -7.61 4.25
C LEU A 72 -11.39 -8.26 3.27
N ASP A 73 -11.88 -8.92 2.22
CA ASP A 73 -11.02 -9.50 1.19
C ASP A 73 -10.19 -8.43 0.48
N ALA A 74 -10.80 -7.29 0.15
CA ALA A 74 -10.10 -6.17 -0.46
C ALA A 74 -9.06 -5.56 0.50
N LEU A 75 -9.38 -5.43 1.80
CA LEU A 75 -8.48 -4.96 2.84
C LEU A 75 -7.24 -5.86 2.97
N PHE A 76 -7.43 -7.17 3.10
CA PHE A 76 -6.31 -8.11 3.22
C PHE A 76 -5.50 -8.22 1.93
N THR A 77 -6.14 -8.11 0.77
CA THR A 77 -5.40 -8.04 -0.50
C THR A 77 -4.52 -6.79 -0.57
N ALA A 78 -5.02 -5.64 -0.11
CA ALA A 78 -4.26 -4.40 -0.06
C ALA A 78 -3.10 -4.46 0.93
N GLU A 79 -3.33 -5.01 2.12
CA GLU A 79 -2.27 -5.24 3.13
C GLU A 79 -1.17 -6.14 2.56
N ARG A 80 -1.55 -7.27 1.94
CA ARG A 80 -0.58 -8.19 1.33
C ARG A 80 0.24 -7.53 0.23
N TYR A 81 -0.38 -6.69 -0.58
CA TYR A 81 0.31 -5.92 -1.60
C TYR A 81 1.36 -4.98 -0.99
N ILE A 82 1.03 -4.27 0.09
CA ILE A 82 1.95 -3.36 0.79
C ILE A 82 3.14 -4.14 1.35
N ALA A 83 2.88 -5.29 2.00
CA ALA A 83 3.93 -6.15 2.54
C ALA A 83 4.93 -6.59 1.46
N LEU A 84 4.43 -7.07 0.31
CA LEU A 84 5.27 -7.48 -0.82
C LEU A 84 6.09 -6.30 -1.39
N CYS A 85 5.50 -5.10 -1.47
CA CYS A 85 6.22 -3.92 -1.93
C CYS A 85 7.38 -3.56 -0.98
N ARG A 86 7.16 -3.67 0.33
CA ARG A 86 8.19 -3.40 1.35
C ARG A 86 9.29 -4.45 1.33
N GLU A 87 8.95 -5.73 1.22
CA GLU A 87 9.93 -6.82 1.06
C GLU A 87 10.81 -6.57 -0.17
N ARG A 88 10.21 -6.19 -1.30
CA ARG A 88 10.94 -5.91 -2.53
C ARG A 88 11.89 -4.71 -2.41
N LEU A 89 11.45 -3.67 -1.72
CA LEU A 89 12.27 -2.50 -1.41
C LEU A 89 13.48 -2.86 -0.56
N GLN A 90 13.26 -3.61 0.52
CA GLN A 90 14.31 -4.08 1.41
C GLN A 90 15.34 -4.96 0.67
N GLU A 91 14.87 -5.89 -0.17
CA GLU A 91 15.74 -6.72 -1.00
C GLU A 91 16.63 -5.85 -1.92
N THR A 92 16.05 -4.83 -2.54
CA THR A 92 16.78 -3.90 -3.43
C THR A 92 17.84 -3.10 -2.66
N GLU A 93 17.54 -2.68 -1.44
CA GLU A 93 18.49 -1.97 -0.57
C GLU A 93 19.67 -2.86 -0.17
N ILE A 94 19.40 -4.11 0.21
CA ILE A 94 20.43 -5.11 0.54
C ILE A 94 21.34 -5.35 -0.66
N GLN A 95 20.78 -5.53 -1.86
CA GLN A 95 21.55 -5.72 -3.10
C GLN A 95 22.45 -4.53 -3.39
N ARG A 96 21.93 -3.29 -3.26
CA ARG A 96 22.71 -2.06 -3.46
C ARG A 96 23.83 -1.91 -2.43
N ALA A 97 23.58 -2.27 -1.17
CA ALA A 97 24.62 -2.26 -0.14
C ALA A 97 25.75 -3.22 -0.49
N TRP A 98 25.40 -4.46 -0.84
CA TRP A 98 26.38 -5.48 -1.24
C TRP A 98 27.21 -5.05 -2.47
N GLN A 99 26.58 -4.46 -3.49
CA GLN A 99 27.28 -3.95 -4.67
C GLN A 99 28.28 -2.83 -4.33
N ARG A 100 27.96 -1.95 -3.39
CA ARG A 100 28.87 -0.90 -2.92
C ARG A 100 30.08 -1.50 -2.22
N ASP A 101 29.88 -2.50 -1.36
CA ASP A 101 30.95 -3.15 -0.62
C ASP A 101 31.92 -3.89 -1.56
N CYS A 102 31.41 -4.62 -2.55
CA CYS A 102 32.25 -5.29 -3.55
C CYS A 102 33.04 -4.30 -4.42
N SER A 103 32.45 -3.15 -4.77
CA SER A 103 33.13 -2.13 -5.57
C SER A 103 34.28 -1.47 -4.80
N GLN A 104 34.08 -1.15 -3.51
CA GLN A 104 35.12 -0.57 -2.65
C GLN A 104 36.29 -1.54 -2.37
N GLN A 105 36.02 -2.84 -2.25
CA GLN A 105 37.08 -3.85 -2.10
C GLN A 105 37.94 -3.98 -3.36
N THR A 106 37.37 -3.76 -4.53
CA THR A 106 38.08 -3.86 -5.82
C THR A 106 39.00 -2.65 -6.05
N GLU A 107 38.58 -1.45 -5.64
CA GLU A 107 39.39 -0.22 -5.75
C GLU A 107 40.49 -0.12 -4.67
N GLY A 108 40.26 -0.66 -3.46
CA GLY A 108 41.26 -0.70 -2.39
C GLY A 108 42.38 -1.73 -2.59
N GLY A 109 42.20 -2.70 -3.50
CA GLY A 109 43.15 -3.78 -3.77
C GLY A 109 44.25 -3.47 -4.79
N THR A 110 44.24 -2.27 -5.42
CA THR A 110 45.20 -1.91 -6.48
C THR A 110 46.43 -1.14 -5.98
N HIS A 111 46.59 -0.97 -4.67
CA HIS A 111 47.79 -0.41 -4.05
C HIS A 111 48.59 -1.49 -3.30
N LEU A 112 49.30 -2.32 -4.05
CA LEU A 112 50.40 -3.17 -3.57
C LEU A 112 51.65 -2.90 -4.40
#